data_AF-A0A367LXU4-F1
#
_entry.id   AF-A0A367LXU4-F1
#
_cell.length_a   1.000
_cell.length_b   1.000
_cell.length_c   1.000
_cell.angle_alpha   90.00
_cell.angle_beta   90.00
_cell.angle_gamma   90.00
#
_symmetry.space_group_name_H-M   'P 1'
#
loop_
_entity.id
_entity.type
_entity.pdbx_description
1 polymer ?
#
loop_
_entity_poly.entity_id
_entity_poly.type
_entity_poly.pdbx_seq_one_letter_code
_entity_poly.pdbx_strand_id
1 'polypeptide(L)'
;PVAARVLANSHDGLAIEDETALQRQLSALPLDRLGLSRELAVALGRMGLRHLRQVLELPRAALARRFPAELLLHIDRLCGRSPLALEHYRPPDTFDLRIELNFDVESHQALLFPLRRLSADLAAFLAGRDSGVQRFTLHLE
;
A
#
# COMPACT_ATOMS: atom_id res chain seq x y z
N PRO A 1 2.46 7.15 -11.07
CA PRO A 1 2.35 5.99 -10.14
C PRO A 1 0.92 5.71 -9.64
N VAL A 2 0.13 6.74 -9.27
CA VAL A 2 -1.24 6.53 -8.74
C VAL A 2 -2.16 5.87 -9.78
N ALA A 3 -2.14 6.35 -11.02
CA ALA A 3 -2.87 5.77 -12.14
C ALA A 3 -2.53 4.28 -12.34
N ALA A 4 -1.23 3.96 -12.39
CA ALA A 4 -0.74 2.59 -12.54
C ALA A 4 -1.27 1.67 -11.42
N ARG A 5 -1.21 2.11 -10.15
CA ARG A 5 -1.74 1.34 -9.01
C ARG A 5 -3.24 1.07 -9.14
N VAL A 6 -4.02 2.07 -9.51
CA VAL A 6 -5.48 1.95 -9.64
C VAL A 6 -5.86 1.03 -10.80
N LEU A 7 -5.16 1.13 -11.93
CA LEU A 7 -5.40 0.29 -13.11
C LEU A 7 -4.99 -1.16 -12.85
N ALA A 8 -3.85 -1.39 -12.19
CA ALA A 8 -3.42 -2.74 -11.80
C ALA A 8 -4.40 -3.44 -10.85
N ASN A 9 -5.08 -2.67 -9.98
CA ASN A 9 -6.12 -3.21 -9.09
C ASN A 9 -7.49 -3.44 -9.78
N SER A 10 -7.64 -3.02 -11.04
CA SER A 10 -8.92 -3.04 -11.78
C SER A 10 -8.88 -3.93 -13.02
N HIS A 11 -7.70 -4.17 -13.59
CA HIS A 11 -7.50 -4.93 -14.81
C HIS A 11 -6.32 -5.89 -14.66
N ASP A 12 -6.43 -7.04 -15.32
CA ASP A 12 -5.33 -7.99 -15.50
C ASP A 12 -4.79 -7.91 -16.93
N GLY A 13 -3.47 -8.04 -17.10
CA GLY A 13 -2.80 -8.01 -18.40
C GLY A 13 -2.90 -6.70 -19.20
N LEU A 14 -3.27 -5.58 -18.57
CA LEU A 14 -3.46 -4.30 -19.26
C LEU A 14 -2.12 -3.63 -19.59
N ALA A 15 -1.88 -3.37 -20.87
CA ALA A 15 -0.81 -2.50 -21.36
C ALA A 15 -1.39 -1.19 -21.90
N ILE A 16 -0.80 -0.06 -21.50
CA ILE A 16 -1.17 1.27 -21.96
C ILE A 16 0.09 1.93 -22.49
N GLU A 17 0.10 2.25 -23.77
CA GLU A 17 1.30 2.71 -24.49
C GLU A 17 1.35 4.24 -24.65
N ASP A 18 0.20 4.91 -24.53
CA ASP A 18 0.10 6.36 -24.74
C ASP A 18 -0.84 7.05 -23.72
N GLU A 19 -0.66 8.36 -23.59
CA GLU A 19 -1.38 9.22 -22.64
C GLU A 19 -2.89 9.29 -22.95
N THR A 20 -3.28 9.27 -24.23
CA THR A 20 -4.68 9.27 -24.64
C THR A 20 -5.40 7.97 -24.25
N ALA A 21 -4.74 6.82 -24.38
CA ALA A 21 -5.21 5.52 -23.93
C ALA A 21 -5.32 5.49 -22.40
N LEU A 22 -4.34 6.06 -21.70
CA LEU A 22 -4.38 6.22 -20.25
C LEU A 22 -5.60 7.02 -19.81
N GLN A 23 -5.83 8.19 -20.40
CA GLN A 23 -6.96 9.06 -20.07
C GLN A 23 -8.30 8.38 -20.34
N ARG A 24 -8.44 7.63 -21.43
CA ARG A 24 -9.66 6.87 -21.74
C ARG A 24 -9.94 5.81 -20.67
N GLN A 25 -8.93 5.01 -20.30
CA GLN A 25 -9.09 3.98 -19.27
C GLN A 25 -9.44 4.59 -17.91
N LEU A 26 -8.69 5.61 -17.48
CA LEU A 26 -8.95 6.30 -16.22
C LEU A 26 -10.34 6.94 -16.17
N SER A 27 -10.78 7.57 -17.26
CA SER A 27 -12.08 8.24 -17.35
C SER A 27 -13.27 7.29 -17.17
N ALA A 28 -13.11 6.02 -17.59
CA ALA A 28 -14.11 4.98 -17.45
C ALA A 28 -14.17 4.36 -16.04
N LEU A 29 -13.12 4.52 -15.23
CA LEU A 29 -13.06 3.90 -13.92
C LEU A 29 -14.16 4.39 -12.97
N PRO A 30 -14.80 3.48 -12.24
CA PRO A 30 -15.80 3.83 -11.24
C PRO A 30 -15.13 4.44 -10.00
N LEU A 31 -15.86 5.29 -9.26
CA LEU A 31 -15.30 6.08 -8.16
C LEU A 31 -14.71 5.24 -7.02
N ASP A 32 -15.28 4.06 -6.77
CA ASP A 32 -14.81 3.09 -5.77
C ASP A 32 -13.46 2.47 -6.13
N ARG A 33 -13.08 2.48 -7.41
CA ARG A 33 -11.79 1.98 -7.90
C ARG A 33 -10.72 3.06 -8.00
N LEU A 34 -11.04 4.32 -7.80
CA LEU A 34 -10.08 5.41 -7.92
C LEU A 34 -9.05 5.47 -6.77
N GLY A 35 -9.17 4.62 -5.74
CA GLY A 35 -8.30 4.68 -4.57
C GLY A 35 -8.56 5.90 -3.68
N LEU A 36 -9.79 6.43 -3.70
CA LEU A 36 -10.29 7.43 -2.78
C LEU A 36 -10.66 6.78 -1.44
N SER A 37 -10.77 7.58 -0.37
CA SER A 37 -11.39 7.08 0.87
C SER A 37 -12.86 6.73 0.62
N ARG A 38 -13.38 5.77 1.40
CA ARG A 38 -14.76 5.30 1.25
C ARG A 38 -15.77 6.44 1.43
N GLU A 39 -15.50 7.35 2.37
CA GLU A 39 -16.34 8.51 2.65
C GLU A 39 -16.45 9.44 1.44
N LEU A 40 -15.31 9.73 0.78
CA LEU A 40 -15.27 10.58 -0.41
C LEU A 40 -15.99 9.93 -1.60
N ALA A 41 -15.75 8.63 -1.84
CA ALA A 41 -16.41 7.89 -2.90
C ALA A 41 -17.95 7.87 -2.71
N VAL A 42 -18.42 7.66 -1.48
CA VAL A 42 -19.86 7.70 -1.15
C VAL A 42 -20.43 9.11 -1.32
N ALA A 43 -19.74 10.15 -0.85
CA ALA A 43 -20.20 11.53 -0.96
C ALA A 43 -20.34 11.97 -2.43
N LEU A 44 -19.37 11.64 -3.28
CA LEU A 44 -19.47 11.85 -4.73
C LEU A 44 -20.59 11.01 -5.35
N GLY A 45 -20.75 9.76 -4.91
CA GLY A 45 -21.85 8.88 -5.31
C GLY A 45 -23.24 9.44 -5.01
N ARG A 46 -23.42 10.09 -3.86
CA ARG A 46 -24.67 10.77 -3.47
C ARG A 46 -24.99 11.98 -4.34
N MET A 47 -23.99 12.56 -5.02
CA MET A 47 -24.17 13.63 -6.00
C MET A 47 -24.52 13.09 -7.40
N GLY A 48 -24.67 11.76 -7.57
CA GLY A 48 -24.96 11.12 -8.86
C GLY A 48 -23.73 10.79 -9.69
N LEU A 49 -22.53 11.04 -9.15
CA LEU A 49 -21.26 10.74 -9.84
C LEU A 49 -20.92 9.26 -9.64
N ARG A 50 -20.55 8.58 -10.73
CA ARG A 50 -20.25 7.14 -10.77
C ARG A 50 -18.88 6.84 -11.34
N HIS A 51 -18.37 7.69 -12.22
CA HIS A 51 -17.09 7.51 -12.90
C HIS A 51 -16.22 8.76 -12.83
N LEU A 52 -14.90 8.59 -13.01
CA LEU A 52 -13.94 9.71 -13.02
C LEU A 52 -14.29 10.79 -14.04
N ARG A 53 -14.73 10.42 -15.25
CA ARG A 53 -15.13 11.40 -16.29
C ARG A 53 -16.11 12.45 -15.79
N GLN A 54 -17.10 12.02 -14.99
CA GLN A 54 -18.14 12.90 -14.48
C GLN A 54 -17.59 13.87 -13.42
N VAL A 55 -16.54 13.46 -12.69
CA VAL A 55 -15.85 14.35 -11.75
C VAL A 55 -15.00 15.37 -12.50
N LEU A 56 -14.35 14.96 -13.60
CA LEU A 56 -13.53 15.84 -14.44
C LEU A 56 -14.35 16.91 -15.20
N GLU A 57 -15.63 16.63 -15.47
CA GLU A 57 -16.58 17.58 -16.06
C GLU A 57 -17.02 18.69 -15.09
N LEU A 58 -16.85 18.48 -13.77
CA LEU A 58 -17.26 19.47 -12.77
C LEU A 58 -16.26 20.64 -12.66
N PRO A 59 -16.75 21.87 -12.41
CA PRO A 59 -15.87 23.00 -12.15
C PRO A 59 -14.98 22.73 -10.93
N ARG A 60 -13.66 22.82 -11.11
CA ARG A 60 -12.68 22.56 -10.04
C ARG A 60 -12.93 23.41 -8.79
N ALA A 61 -13.33 24.67 -8.97
CA ALA A 61 -13.69 25.57 -7.87
C ALA A 61 -14.90 25.08 -7.06
N ALA A 62 -15.89 24.45 -7.72
CA ALA A 62 -17.05 23.89 -7.03
C ALA A 62 -16.68 22.65 -6.20
N LEU A 63 -15.78 21.81 -6.72
CA LEU A 63 -15.22 20.68 -5.98
C LEU A 63 -14.41 21.17 -4.76
N ALA A 64 -13.52 22.15 -4.94
CA ALA A 64 -12.70 22.72 -3.87
C ALA A 64 -13.51 23.31 -2.71
N ARG A 65 -14.72 23.82 -2.98
CA ARG A 65 -15.61 24.38 -1.96
C ARG A 65 -16.35 23.34 -1.13
N ARG A 66 -16.57 22.13 -1.67
CA ARG A 66 -17.41 21.08 -1.06
C ARG A 66 -16.63 19.89 -0.52
N PHE A 67 -15.41 19.71 -1.01
CA PHE A 67 -14.57 18.57 -0.70
C PHE A 67 -13.21 19.02 -0.19
N PRO A 68 -12.55 18.18 0.62
CA PRO A 68 -11.22 18.46 1.12
C PRO A 68 -10.20 18.51 -0.03
N ALA A 69 -9.13 19.27 0.15
CA ALA A 69 -8.12 19.53 -0.89
C ALA A 69 -7.45 18.23 -1.40
N GLU A 70 -7.36 17.22 -0.54
CA GLU A 70 -6.83 15.90 -0.84
C GLU A 70 -7.56 15.22 -2.00
N LEU A 71 -8.87 15.48 -2.19
CA LEU A 71 -9.62 14.94 -3.34
C LEU A 71 -9.05 15.47 -4.66
N LEU A 72 -8.86 16.79 -4.77
CA LEU A 72 -8.34 17.42 -5.98
C LEU A 72 -6.89 17.01 -6.23
N LEU A 73 -6.08 16.97 -5.18
CA LEU A 73 -4.70 16.51 -5.27
C LEU A 73 -4.61 15.05 -5.77
N HIS A 74 -5.50 14.19 -5.27
CA HIS A 74 -5.57 12.80 -5.72
C HIS A 74 -5.98 12.68 -7.18
N ILE A 75 -7.00 13.42 -7.62
CA ILE A 75 -7.43 13.48 -9.02
C ILE A 75 -6.31 14.02 -9.92
N ASP A 76 -5.54 15.01 -9.47
CA ASP A 76 -4.41 15.54 -10.22
C ASP A 76 -3.26 14.52 -10.34
N ARG A 77 -2.97 13.77 -9.27
CA ARG A 77 -1.99 12.67 -9.31
C ARG A 77 -2.44 11.51 -10.20
N LEU A 78 -3.74 11.22 -10.25
CA LEU A 78 -4.33 10.24 -11.17
C LEU A 78 -4.16 10.66 -12.63
N CYS A 79 -4.45 11.92 -12.94
CA CYS A 79 -4.34 12.45 -14.29
C CYS A 79 -2.93 12.93 -14.68
N GLY A 80 -1.90 12.63 -13.87
CA GLY A 80 -0.51 13.05 -14.15
C GLY A 80 -0.23 14.55 -14.05
N ARG A 81 -1.18 15.37 -13.58
CA ARG A 81 -1.02 16.82 -13.43
C ARG A 81 -0.19 17.23 -12.21
N SER A 82 -0.09 16.35 -11.22
CA SER A 82 0.73 16.57 -10.03
C SER A 82 1.70 15.39 -9.87
N PRO A 83 3.02 15.65 -9.76
CA PRO A 83 3.98 14.60 -9.51
C PRO A 83 3.75 14.00 -8.11
N LEU A 84 3.93 12.69 -8.00
CA LEU A 84 4.01 11.98 -6.73
C LEU A 84 5.37 11.31 -6.64
N ALA A 85 6.23 11.83 -5.78
CA ALA A 85 7.47 11.15 -5.41
C ALA A 85 7.10 9.90 -4.61
N LEU A 86 7.60 8.75 -5.06
CA LEU A 86 7.55 7.52 -4.28
C LEU A 86 8.82 7.44 -3.46
N GLU A 87 8.67 7.12 -2.18
CA GLU A 87 9.81 6.73 -1.37
C GLU A 87 10.29 5.36 -1.83
N HIS A 88 11.61 5.16 -1.82
CA HIS A 88 12.17 3.84 -1.98
C HIS A 88 11.70 2.96 -0.84
N TYR A 89 11.26 1.74 -1.15
CA TYR A 89 10.94 0.77 -0.12
C TYR A 89 12.17 0.54 0.75
N ARG A 90 12.03 0.85 2.04
CA ARG A 90 13.02 0.54 3.06
C ARG A 90 12.44 -0.61 3.88
N PRO A 91 13.02 -1.82 3.80
CA PRO A 91 12.55 -2.91 4.64
C PRO A 91 12.75 -2.50 6.10
N PRO A 92 11.81 -2.85 7.01
CA PRO A 92 11.96 -2.51 8.42
C PRO A 92 13.29 -3.00 8.98
N ASP A 93 13.87 -2.21 9.89
CA ASP A 93 15.08 -2.58 10.64
C ASP A 93 14.78 -3.45 11.87
N THR A 94 13.58 -4.03 11.90
CA THR A 94 13.10 -4.89 12.97
C THR A 94 13.14 -6.34 12.53
N PHE A 95 13.67 -7.19 13.40
CA PHE A 95 13.59 -8.63 13.28
C PHE A 95 12.66 -9.18 14.35
N ASP A 96 11.62 -9.89 13.93
CA ASP A 96 10.68 -10.57 14.81
C ASP A 96 10.33 -11.92 14.17
N LEU A 97 10.57 -13.01 14.91
CA LEU A 97 10.24 -14.36 14.50
C LEU A 97 9.64 -15.13 15.68
N ARG A 98 8.54 -15.82 15.41
CA ARG A 98 7.82 -16.67 16.35
C ARG A 98 7.87 -18.12 15.87
N ILE A 99 8.15 -19.05 16.79
CA ILE A 99 7.98 -20.49 16.58
C ILE A 99 6.90 -20.97 17.54
N GLU A 100 5.85 -21.57 17.01
CA GLU A 100 4.84 -22.25 17.82
C GLU A 100 5.31 -23.67 18.15
N LEU A 101 5.16 -24.07 19.41
CA LEU A 101 5.49 -25.40 19.89
C LEU A 101 4.18 -26.20 19.98
N ASN A 102 4.12 -27.34 19.28
CA ASN A 102 2.88 -28.13 19.15
C ASN A 102 2.42 -28.79 20.47
N PHE A 103 3.29 -28.83 21.46
CA PHE A 103 3.06 -29.45 22.76
C PHE A 103 3.73 -28.63 23.84
N ASP A 104 3.24 -28.76 25.07
CA ASP A 104 3.86 -28.15 26.23
C ASP A 104 5.31 -28.62 26.38
N VAL A 105 6.21 -27.65 26.57
CA VAL A 105 7.63 -27.92 26.75
C VAL A 105 7.97 -27.94 28.24
N GLU A 106 8.15 -29.15 28.75
CA GLU A 106 8.47 -29.39 30.16
C GLU A 106 9.98 -29.36 30.46
N SER A 107 10.83 -29.19 29.44
CA SER A 107 12.29 -29.21 29.59
C SER A 107 13.00 -28.20 28.68
N HIS A 108 14.02 -27.54 29.25
CA HIS A 108 14.90 -26.63 28.53
C HIS A 108 15.59 -27.26 27.30
N GLN A 109 15.80 -28.58 27.30
CA GLN A 109 16.45 -29.26 26.17
C GLN A 109 15.63 -29.18 24.88
N ALA A 110 14.29 -29.23 24.98
CA ALA A 110 13.43 -29.14 23.82
C ALA A 110 13.45 -27.74 23.17
N LEU A 111 13.83 -26.70 23.94
CA LEU A 111 13.98 -25.33 23.43
C LEU A 111 15.29 -25.13 22.66
N LEU A 112 16.29 -25.98 22.84
CA LEU A 112 17.61 -25.78 22.21
C LEU A 112 17.53 -25.76 20.69
N PHE A 113 16.71 -26.62 20.09
CA PHE A 113 16.55 -26.66 18.63
C PHE A 113 15.84 -25.41 18.08
N PRO A 114 14.65 -25.01 18.58
CA PRO A 114 14.01 -23.75 18.19
C PRO A 114 14.88 -22.51 18.42
N LEU A 115 15.56 -22.41 19.56
CA LEU A 115 16.40 -21.26 19.88
C LEU A 115 17.63 -21.16 18.95
N ARG A 116 18.26 -22.29 18.64
CA ARG A 116 19.37 -22.32 17.65
C ARG A 116 18.90 -21.85 16.28
N ARG A 117 17.70 -22.27 15.85
CA ARG A 117 17.10 -21.81 14.59
C ARG A 117 16.83 -20.31 14.59
N LEU A 118 16.11 -19.81 15.60
CA LEU A 118 15.79 -18.38 15.72
C LEU A 118 17.05 -17.51 15.77
N SER A 119 18.09 -17.96 16.48
CA SER A 119 19.36 -17.24 16.57
C SER A 119 20.12 -17.25 15.23
N ALA A 120 20.06 -18.35 14.47
CA ALA A 120 20.66 -18.43 13.14
C ALA A 120 19.92 -17.53 12.13
N ASP A 121 18.59 -17.49 12.18
CA ASP A 121 17.77 -16.62 11.34
C ASP A 121 18.06 -15.14 11.65
N LEU A 122 18.23 -14.79 12.94
CA LEU A 122 18.66 -13.45 13.35
C LEU A 122 20.03 -13.11 12.78
N ALA A 123 21.00 -14.02 12.89
CA ALA A 123 22.34 -13.81 12.35
C ALA A 123 22.33 -13.61 10.83
N ALA A 124 21.53 -14.40 10.10
CA ALA A 124 21.38 -14.26 8.64
C ALA A 124 20.74 -12.93 8.25
N PHE A 125 19.70 -12.49 8.98
CA PHE A 125 19.05 -11.19 8.77
C PHE A 125 20.02 -10.02 8.94
N LEU A 126 20.86 -10.07 9.98
CA LEU A 126 21.85 -9.03 10.29
C LEU A 126 23.00 -9.02 9.28
N ALA A 127 23.50 -10.20 8.90
CA ALA A 127 24.55 -10.36 7.91
C ALA A 127 24.13 -9.83 6.54
N GLY A 128 22.89 -10.11 6.10
CA GLY A 128 22.36 -9.55 4.84
C GLY A 128 22.20 -8.02 4.84
N ARG A 129 22.36 -7.37 5.99
CA ARG A 129 22.32 -5.92 6.19
C ARG A 129 23.68 -5.31 6.54
N ASP A 130 24.75 -6.10 6.50
CA ASP A 130 26.08 -5.69 7.00
C ASP A 130 26.02 -5.06 8.40
N SER A 131 25.21 -5.65 9.27
CA SER A 131 24.86 -5.09 10.59
C SER A 131 25.04 -6.10 11.72
N GLY A 132 24.88 -5.65 12.96
CA GLY A 132 24.90 -6.49 14.16
C GLY A 132 24.04 -5.90 15.27
N VAL A 133 23.77 -6.69 16.33
CA VAL A 133 23.02 -6.22 17.51
C VAL A 133 23.88 -6.31 18.75
N GLN A 134 23.63 -5.39 19.70
CA GLN A 134 24.23 -5.47 21.04
C GLN A 134 23.32 -6.23 22.01
N ARG A 135 22.01 -6.25 21.74
CA ARG A 135 20.98 -6.89 22.58
C ARG A 135 19.87 -7.43 21.69
N PHE A 136 19.30 -8.55 22.11
CA PHE A 136 18.06 -9.08 21.58
C PHE A 136 17.24 -9.64 22.75
N THR A 137 15.92 -9.77 22.57
CA THR A 137 15.01 -10.29 23.59
C THR A 137 14.41 -11.59 23.08
N LEU A 138 14.28 -12.56 23.97
CA LEU A 138 13.53 -13.79 23.73
C LEU A 138 12.27 -13.74 24.60
N HIS A 139 11.12 -13.94 23.96
CA HIS A 139 9.84 -14.04 24.63
C HIS A 139 9.42 -15.52 24.62
N LEU A 140 9.11 -16.03 25.81
CA LEU A 140 8.52 -17.35 26.02
C LEU A 140 7.09 -17.09 26.51
N GLU A 141 6.12 -17.60 25.76
CA GLU A 141 4.68 -17.46 26.02
C GLU A 141 4.03 -18.83 26.17
#